data_AF-A0A284QWZ8-F1
#
_entry.id   AF-A0A284QWZ8-F1
#
_cell.length_a   1.000
_cell.length_b   1.000
_cell.length_c   1.000
_cell.angle_alpha   90.00
_cell.angle_beta   90.00
_cell.angle_gamma   90.00
#
_symmetry.space_group_name_H-M   'P 1'
#
loop_
_entity.id
_entity.type
_entity.pdbx_description
1 polymer ?
#
loop_
_entity_poly.entity_id
_entity_poly.type
_entity_poly.pdbx_seq_one_letter_code
_entity_poly.pdbx_strand_id
1 'polypeptide(L)'
;MSRYPEALRLSQPEQNILYLVPKFHLPTHILKCHNNFSFNFSTKVGHTDGEAPEHGWAATNALAASTKEMGPGACRDTLDDHFGDYNWRKIIILADMLCTRLKEAVRAHLEHVVEFVGYEDALHVEHSESVDSWRQMVLVYLHNH
;
A
#
# COMPACT_ATOMS: atom_id res chain seq x y z
N MET A 1 11.11 20.51 14.14
CA MET A 1 11.43 20.93 12.75
C MET A 1 12.48 22.05 12.63
N SER A 2 12.90 22.74 13.71
CA SER A 2 13.90 23.83 13.65
C SER A 2 15.33 23.42 13.31
N ARG A 3 15.66 22.11 13.40
CA ARG A 3 17.00 21.55 13.12
C ARG A 3 17.38 21.50 11.64
N TYR A 4 16.42 21.60 10.71
CA TYR A 4 16.69 21.56 9.28
C TYR A 4 16.75 22.97 8.68
N PRO A 5 17.58 23.18 7.63
CA PRO A 5 17.55 24.39 6.81
C PRO A 5 16.13 24.72 6.36
N GLU A 6 15.81 26.01 6.23
CA GLU A 6 14.46 26.47 5.95
C GLU A 6 13.86 25.86 4.67
N ALA A 7 14.67 25.70 3.62
CA ALA A 7 14.28 25.04 2.37
C ALA A 7 13.90 23.56 2.53
N LEU A 8 14.32 22.90 3.62
CA LEU A 8 14.04 21.49 3.92
C LEU A 8 12.97 21.32 5.01
N ARG A 9 12.38 22.43 5.49
CA ARG A 9 11.24 22.36 6.41
C ARG A 9 9.98 22.17 5.59
N LEU A 10 9.24 21.12 5.88
CA LEU A 10 7.94 20.89 5.25
C LEU A 10 6.99 22.04 5.63
N SER A 11 6.40 22.69 4.64
CA SER A 11 5.39 23.74 4.82
C SER A 11 3.96 23.18 4.91
N GLN A 12 3.82 21.85 4.86
CA GLN A 12 2.52 21.20 4.93
C GLN A 12 1.92 21.29 6.34
N PRO A 13 0.70 21.81 6.50
CA PRO A 13 0.02 21.80 7.78
C PRO A 13 -0.31 20.34 8.17
N GLU A 14 -0.10 20.00 9.45
CA GLU A 14 -0.30 18.64 9.98
C GLU A 14 -1.71 18.08 9.69
N GLN A 15 -2.71 18.94 9.52
CA GLN A 15 -4.10 18.54 9.24
C GLN A 15 -4.28 17.78 7.90
N ASN A 16 -3.28 17.81 7.02
CA ASN A 16 -3.34 17.15 5.71
C ASN A 16 -2.54 15.85 5.62
N ILE A 17 -2.06 15.32 6.75
CA ILE A 17 -1.25 14.09 6.78
C ILE A 17 -2.08 12.93 7.31
N LEU A 18 -2.25 11.89 6.49
CA LEU A 18 -2.79 10.61 6.90
C LEU A 18 -1.64 9.69 7.32
N TYR A 19 -1.71 9.20 8.55
CA TYR A 19 -0.79 8.19 9.06
C TYR A 19 -1.39 6.82 8.86
N LEU A 20 -0.61 5.90 8.29
CA LEU A 20 -1.02 4.53 8.05
C LEU A 20 0.16 3.60 8.37
N VAL A 21 -0.15 2.36 8.72
CA VAL A 21 0.85 1.32 9.00
C VAL A 21 0.77 0.29 7.88
N PRO A 22 1.89 -0.01 7.19
CA PRO A 22 1.92 -1.03 6.15
C PRO A 22 1.36 -2.37 6.63
N LYS A 23 0.67 -3.08 5.74
CA LYS A 23 -0.18 -4.22 6.10
C LYS A 23 0.59 -5.37 6.73
N PHE A 24 1.83 -5.61 6.35
CA PHE A 24 2.69 -6.64 6.93
C PHE A 24 3.05 -6.32 8.39
N HIS A 25 3.25 -5.05 8.70
CA HIS A 25 3.59 -4.61 10.06
C HIS A 25 2.38 -4.44 10.96
N LEU A 26 1.22 -4.11 10.41
CA LEU A 26 0.00 -3.80 11.18
C LEU A 26 -0.34 -4.84 12.27
N PRO A 27 -0.27 -6.17 12.03
CA PRO A 27 -0.54 -7.18 13.05
C PRO A 27 0.39 -7.11 14.27
N THR A 28 1.62 -6.60 14.11
CA THR A 28 2.60 -6.47 15.20
C THR A 28 2.34 -5.26 16.10
N HIS A 29 1.47 -4.35 15.68
CA HIS A 29 1.06 -3.21 16.50
C HIS A 29 -0.02 -3.60 17.52
N ILE A 30 -0.23 -2.74 18.52
CA ILE A 30 -1.33 -2.86 19.47
C ILE A 30 -2.70 -2.85 18.76
N LEU A 31 -3.69 -3.51 19.36
CA LEU A 31 -5.02 -3.70 18.75
C LEU A 31 -5.70 -2.39 18.30
N LYS A 32 -5.49 -1.29 19.04
CA LYS A 32 -6.01 0.03 18.68
C LYS A 32 -5.52 0.52 17.31
N CYS A 33 -4.33 0.11 16.89
CA CYS A 33 -3.75 0.51 15.60
C CYS A 33 -4.38 -0.22 14.42
N HIS A 34 -4.87 -1.45 14.63
CA HIS A 34 -5.35 -2.33 13.55
C HIS A 34 -6.50 -1.72 12.76
N ASN A 35 -7.33 -0.89 13.40
CA ASN A 35 -8.40 -0.19 12.72
C ASN A 35 -8.00 1.23 12.32
N ASN A 36 -7.33 1.97 13.22
CA ASN A 36 -7.08 3.40 13.04
C ASN A 36 -6.01 3.73 11.98
N PHE A 37 -5.10 2.81 11.70
CA PHE A 37 -4.00 3.02 10.75
C PHE A 37 -4.03 2.02 9.59
N SER A 38 -5.17 1.33 9.41
CA SER A 38 -5.36 0.38 8.32
C SER A 38 -5.69 1.09 7.02
N PHE A 39 -4.98 0.71 5.96
CA PHE A 39 -5.29 1.10 4.59
C PHE A 39 -6.70 0.66 4.16
N ASN A 40 -7.25 -0.41 4.73
CA ASN A 40 -8.57 -0.92 4.34
C ASN A 40 -9.72 -0.05 4.86
N PHE A 41 -9.49 0.75 5.91
CA PHE A 41 -10.53 1.56 6.55
C PHE A 41 -10.27 3.07 6.40
N SER A 42 -9.26 3.44 5.60
CA SER A 42 -8.86 4.82 5.40
C SER A 42 -9.35 5.32 4.06
N THR A 43 -9.90 6.53 4.05
CA THR A 43 -10.30 7.20 2.81
C THR A 43 -9.08 7.75 2.07
N LYS A 44 -9.23 8.04 0.78
CA LYS A 44 -8.21 8.67 -0.07
C LYS A 44 -6.95 7.83 -0.31
N VAL A 45 -6.99 6.53 -0.01
CA VAL A 45 -5.95 5.57 -0.39
C VAL A 45 -6.51 4.51 -1.31
N GLY A 46 -5.70 4.06 -2.26
CA GLY A 46 -6.04 2.91 -3.11
C GLY A 46 -5.89 1.60 -2.34
N HIS A 47 -6.33 0.50 -2.97
CA HIS A 47 -6.07 -0.84 -2.45
C HIS A 47 -4.57 -1.17 -2.60
N THR A 48 -3.81 -0.97 -1.53
CA THR A 48 -2.37 -1.22 -1.47
C THR A 48 -2.00 -1.87 -0.14
N ASP A 49 -0.84 -2.51 -0.11
CA ASP A 49 -0.22 -3.04 1.10
C ASP A 49 0.64 -2.00 1.83
N GLY A 50 1.06 -0.93 1.15
CA GLY A 50 1.96 0.08 1.70
C GLY A 50 3.42 -0.39 1.80
N GLU A 51 3.77 -1.55 1.27
CA GLU A 51 5.08 -2.21 1.46
C GLU A 51 6.11 -1.84 0.40
N ALA A 52 5.73 -1.01 -0.58
CA ALA A 52 6.62 -0.59 -1.66
C ALA A 52 7.98 -0.02 -1.19
N PRO A 53 8.09 0.76 -0.09
CA PRO A 53 9.37 1.18 0.46
C PRO A 53 10.27 0.01 0.90
N GLU A 54 9.70 -1.11 1.34
CA GLU A 54 10.42 -2.27 1.87
C GLU A 54 10.73 -3.31 0.79
N HIS A 55 9.88 -3.42 -0.23
CA HIS A 55 10.15 -4.27 -1.40
C HIS A 55 11.48 -3.92 -2.10
N GLY A 56 11.93 -2.66 -1.97
CA GLY A 56 13.23 -2.22 -2.46
C GLY A 56 14.40 -2.93 -1.78
N TRP A 57 14.26 -3.40 -0.53
CA TRP A 57 15.35 -4.01 0.23
C TRP A 57 15.89 -5.26 -0.45
N ALA A 58 15.04 -6.09 -1.05
CA ALA A 58 15.51 -7.26 -1.79
C ALA A 58 16.49 -6.87 -2.93
N ALA A 59 16.26 -5.74 -3.60
CA ALA A 59 17.13 -5.24 -4.65
C ALA A 59 18.40 -4.56 -4.10
N THR A 60 18.35 -3.97 -2.91
CA THR A 60 19.44 -3.17 -2.35
C THR A 60 20.33 -3.95 -1.37
N ASN A 61 19.86 -5.08 -0.83
CA ASN A 61 20.62 -5.89 0.13
C ASN A 61 21.97 -6.36 -0.42
N ALA A 62 22.04 -6.66 -1.72
CA ALA A 62 23.29 -7.04 -2.38
C ALA A 62 24.34 -5.91 -2.38
N LEU A 63 23.91 -4.65 -2.31
CA LEU A 63 24.79 -3.49 -2.27
C LEU A 63 25.54 -3.39 -0.95
N ALA A 64 24.97 -3.89 0.15
CA ALA A 64 25.60 -3.82 1.46
C ALA A 64 26.98 -4.49 1.49
N ALA A 65 27.13 -5.61 0.76
CA ALA A 65 28.41 -6.31 0.67
C ALA A 65 29.41 -5.58 -0.24
N SER A 66 28.95 -4.98 -1.35
CA SER A 66 29.83 -4.31 -2.31
C SER A 66 30.30 -2.93 -1.83
N THR A 67 29.50 -2.23 -1.03
CA THR A 67 29.83 -0.87 -0.55
C THR A 67 30.53 -0.86 0.80
N LYS A 68 30.71 -2.01 1.47
CA LYS A 68 31.20 -2.05 2.86
C LYS A 68 32.60 -1.45 3.06
N GLU A 69 33.49 -1.62 2.08
CA GLU A 69 34.88 -1.13 2.14
C GLU A 69 35.05 0.24 1.46
N MET A 70 33.97 0.79 0.90
CA MET A 70 34.02 2.09 0.23
C MET A 70 34.10 3.23 1.26
N GLY A 71 34.85 4.28 0.92
CA GLY A 71 34.84 5.51 1.71
C GLY A 71 33.45 6.18 1.70
N PRO A 72 33.11 7.03 2.69
CA PRO A 72 31.75 7.57 2.85
C PRO A 72 31.17 8.27 1.61
N GLY A 73 31.99 9.00 0.86
CA GLY A 73 31.57 9.65 -0.39
C GLY A 73 31.27 8.64 -1.49
N ALA A 74 32.24 7.77 -1.80
CA ALA A 74 32.09 6.75 -2.83
C ALA A 74 30.95 5.77 -2.54
N CYS A 75 30.73 5.42 -1.26
CA CYS A 75 29.61 4.60 -0.81
C CYS A 75 28.27 5.29 -1.14
N ARG A 76 28.14 6.58 -0.80
CA ARG A 76 26.93 7.35 -1.08
C ARG A 76 26.65 7.49 -2.57
N ASP A 77 27.66 7.88 -3.36
CA ASP A 77 27.50 8.06 -4.81
C ASP A 77 27.08 6.73 -5.48
N THR A 78 27.71 5.62 -5.08
CA THR A 78 27.35 4.28 -5.55
C THR A 78 25.90 3.93 -5.22
N LEU A 79 25.45 4.19 -3.98
CA LEU A 79 24.06 3.92 -3.58
C LEU A 79 23.06 4.79 -4.36
N ASP A 80 23.36 6.08 -4.53
CA ASP A 80 22.51 7.02 -5.28
C ASP A 80 22.37 6.59 -6.76
N ASP A 81 23.45 6.13 -7.40
CA ASP A 81 23.42 5.58 -8.76
C ASP A 81 22.53 4.33 -8.87
N HIS A 82 22.68 3.38 -7.92
CA HIS A 82 21.86 2.17 -7.90
C HIS A 82 20.37 2.47 -7.66
N PHE A 83 20.05 3.41 -6.77
CA PHE A 83 18.67 3.83 -6.55
C PHE A 83 18.11 4.57 -7.76
N GLY A 84 18.93 5.38 -8.44
CA GLY A 84 18.60 6.03 -9.69
C GLY A 84 18.21 5.03 -10.79
N ASP A 85 19.07 4.02 -11.03
CA ASP A 85 18.78 2.92 -11.96
C ASP A 85 17.49 2.17 -11.60
N TYR A 86 17.32 1.82 -10.32
CA TYR A 86 16.14 1.10 -9.86
C TYR A 86 14.84 1.89 -10.10
N ASN A 87 14.87 3.21 -9.84
CA ASN A 87 13.74 4.10 -10.12
C ASN A 87 13.46 4.23 -11.62
N TRP A 88 14.50 4.37 -12.45
CA TRP A 88 14.36 4.41 -13.90
C TRP A 88 13.73 3.12 -14.44
N ARG A 89 14.23 1.95 -14.01
CA ARG A 89 13.66 0.65 -14.37
C ARG A 89 12.19 0.53 -14.01
N LYS A 90 11.80 0.98 -12.81
CA LYS A 90 10.38 1.02 -12.41
C LYS A 90 9.52 1.84 -13.36
N ILE A 91 10.00 3.00 -13.78
CA ILE A 91 9.24 3.89 -14.68
C ILE A 91 9.05 3.24 -16.05
N ILE A 92 10.11 2.70 -16.65
CA ILE A 92 10.03 2.13 -18.01
C ILE A 92 9.17 0.86 -18.07
N ILE A 93 9.13 0.05 -17.00
CA ILE A 93 8.30 -1.16 -16.95
C ILE A 93 6.88 -0.90 -16.46
N LEU A 94 6.60 0.30 -15.92
CA LEU A 94 5.34 0.60 -15.25
C LEU A 94 4.14 0.36 -16.17
N ALA A 95 4.22 0.81 -17.41
CA ALA A 95 3.11 0.70 -18.37
C ALA A 95 2.79 -0.76 -18.70
N ASP A 96 3.81 -1.58 -18.96
CA ASP A 96 3.64 -3.01 -19.29
C ASP A 96 3.13 -3.80 -18.08
N MET A 97 3.70 -3.53 -16.89
CA MET A 97 3.24 -4.12 -15.63
C MET A 97 1.76 -3.77 -15.36
N LEU A 98 1.36 -2.50 -15.52
CA LEU A 98 -0.03 -2.08 -15.31
C LEU A 98 -0.98 -2.73 -16.32
N CYS A 99 -0.58 -2.85 -17.59
CA CYS A 99 -1.37 -3.54 -18.61
C CYS A 99 -1.58 -5.01 -18.26
N THR A 100 -0.52 -5.71 -17.83
CA THR A 100 -0.59 -7.11 -17.40
C THR A 100 -1.50 -7.26 -16.19
N ARG A 101 -1.31 -6.43 -15.16
CA ARG A 101 -2.14 -6.47 -13.95
C ARG A 101 -3.60 -6.12 -14.21
N LEU A 102 -3.89 -5.24 -15.16
CA LEU A 102 -5.27 -4.92 -15.55
C LEU A 102 -5.96 -6.16 -16.14
N LYS A 103 -5.28 -6.90 -17.03
CA LYS A 103 -5.83 -8.13 -17.61
C LYS A 103 -6.11 -9.18 -16.53
N GLU A 104 -5.17 -9.34 -15.59
CA GLU A 104 -5.35 -10.23 -14.44
C GLU A 104 -6.52 -9.80 -13.56
N ALA A 105 -6.63 -8.51 -13.26
CA ALA A 105 -7.70 -7.95 -12.45
C ALA A 105 -9.08 -8.13 -13.11
N VAL A 106 -9.20 -7.95 -14.42
CA VAL A 106 -10.46 -8.18 -15.16
C VAL A 106 -10.88 -9.64 -15.07
N ARG A 107 -9.94 -10.58 -15.25
CA ARG A 107 -10.23 -12.02 -15.12
C ARG A 107 -10.65 -12.37 -13.69
N ALA A 108 -9.86 -11.94 -12.70
CA ALA A 108 -10.16 -12.20 -11.30
C ALA A 108 -11.49 -11.57 -10.87
N HIS A 109 -11.84 -10.40 -11.41
CA HIS A 109 -13.13 -9.76 -11.14
C HIS A 109 -14.32 -10.64 -11.56
N LEU A 110 -14.25 -11.28 -12.73
CA LEU A 110 -15.31 -12.18 -13.19
C LEU A 110 -15.50 -13.37 -12.25
N GLU A 111 -14.39 -13.98 -11.83
CA GLU A 111 -14.39 -15.10 -10.87
C GLU A 111 -14.96 -14.65 -9.51
N HIS A 112 -14.44 -13.56 -8.96
CA HIS A 112 -14.86 -13.03 -7.67
C HIS A 112 -16.34 -12.60 -7.65
N VAL A 113 -16.88 -12.05 -8.73
CA VAL A 113 -18.31 -11.68 -8.80
C VAL A 113 -19.19 -12.92 -8.73
N VAL A 114 -18.84 -13.97 -9.48
CA VAL A 114 -19.60 -15.24 -9.45
C VAL A 114 -19.56 -15.87 -8.07
N GLU A 115 -18.37 -15.95 -7.46
CA GLU A 115 -18.21 -16.48 -6.11
C GLU A 115 -18.95 -15.65 -5.07
N PHE A 116 -18.87 -14.32 -5.16
CA PHE A 116 -19.56 -13.41 -4.24
C PHE A 116 -21.08 -13.59 -4.30
N VAL A 117 -21.67 -13.59 -5.50
CA VAL A 117 -23.11 -13.78 -5.68
C VAL A 117 -23.55 -15.16 -5.17
N GLY A 118 -22.80 -16.22 -5.53
CA GLY A 118 -23.12 -17.57 -5.05
C GLY A 118 -23.04 -17.70 -3.53
N TYR A 119 -22.06 -17.05 -2.90
CA TYR A 119 -21.93 -17.04 -1.44
C TYR A 119 -23.05 -16.23 -0.77
N GLU A 120 -23.39 -15.08 -1.34
CA GLU A 120 -24.50 -14.24 -0.86
C GLU A 120 -25.84 -14.99 -0.95
N ASP A 121 -26.14 -15.61 -2.09
CA ASP A 121 -27.35 -16.42 -2.29
C ASP A 121 -27.44 -17.55 -1.26
N ALA A 122 -26.32 -18.25 -1.03
CA ALA A 122 -26.26 -19.32 -0.03
C ALA A 122 -26.52 -18.82 1.39
N LEU A 123 -25.94 -17.67 1.77
CA LEU A 123 -26.17 -17.06 3.08
C LEU A 123 -27.60 -16.54 3.26
N HIS A 124 -28.22 -16.01 2.21
CA HIS A 124 -29.61 -15.53 2.27
C HIS A 124 -30.62 -16.63 2.62
N VAL A 125 -30.32 -17.90 2.32
CA VAL A 125 -31.22 -19.03 2.66
C VAL A 125 -31.45 -19.13 4.17
N GLU A 126 -30.41 -18.95 4.98
CA GLU A 126 -30.48 -19.14 6.44
C GLU A 126 -30.36 -17.84 7.24
N HIS A 127 -29.83 -16.78 6.63
CA HIS A 127 -29.42 -15.55 7.33
C HIS A 127 -29.82 -14.26 6.59
N SER A 128 -30.93 -14.27 5.86
CA SER A 128 -31.39 -13.13 5.04
C SER A 128 -31.40 -11.79 5.80
N GLU A 129 -31.96 -11.75 7.01
CA GLU A 129 -32.03 -10.53 7.83
C GLU A 129 -30.63 -9.96 8.14
N SER A 130 -29.67 -10.83 8.49
CA SER A 130 -28.30 -10.43 8.78
C SER A 130 -27.59 -9.88 7.54
N VAL A 131 -27.76 -10.55 6.40
CA VAL A 131 -27.15 -10.14 5.13
C VAL A 131 -27.69 -8.76 4.71
N ASP A 132 -29.00 -8.56 4.77
CA ASP A 132 -29.64 -7.28 4.46
C ASP A 132 -29.16 -6.18 5.40
N SER A 133 -29.09 -6.47 6.71
CA SER A 133 -28.57 -5.53 7.71
C SER A 133 -27.13 -5.12 7.42
N TRP A 134 -26.23 -6.08 7.15
CA TRP A 134 -24.83 -5.78 6.84
C TRP A 134 -24.68 -5.00 5.53
N ARG A 135 -25.46 -5.33 4.51
CA ARG A 135 -25.49 -4.58 3.25
C ARG A 135 -25.86 -3.12 3.50
N GLN A 136 -26.87 -2.85 4.32
CA GLN A 136 -27.21 -1.48 4.72
C GLN A 136 -26.08 -0.78 5.47
N MET A 137 -25.39 -1.47 6.38
CA MET A 137 -24.23 -0.90 7.09
C MET A 137 -23.12 -0.49 6.12
N VAL A 138 -22.80 -1.33 5.12
CA VAL A 138 -21.79 -1.03 4.11
C VAL A 138 -22.20 0.17 3.25
N LEU A 139 -23.46 0.23 2.81
CA LEU A 139 -23.96 1.36 2.02
C LEU A 139 -23.90 2.68 2.79
N VAL A 140 -24.27 2.66 4.08
CA VAL A 140 -24.15 3.83 4.96
C VAL A 140 -22.69 4.24 5.13
N TYR A 141 -21.77 3.28 5.30
CA TYR A 141 -20.34 3.57 5.37
C TYR A 141 -19.82 4.23 4.09
N LEU A 142 -20.13 3.65 2.92
CA LEU A 142 -19.72 4.18 1.61
C LEU A 142 -20.33 5.55 1.28
N HIS A 143 -21.47 5.90 1.86
CA HIS A 143 -22.07 7.23 1.69
C HIS A 143 -21.37 8.30 2.54
N ASN A 144 -20.91 7.92 3.73
CA ASN A 144 -20.37 8.84 4.73
C ASN A 144 -18.83 9.04 4.63
N HIS A 145 -18.16 8.29 3.76
CA HIS A 145 -16.70 8.24 3.62
C HIS A 145 -16.26 8.26 2.16
#